data_AF-A0A433P4N6-F1
#
_entry.id   AF-A0A433P4N6-F1
#
_cell.length_a   1.000
_cell.length_b   1.000
_cell.length_c   1.000
_cell.angle_alpha   90.00
_cell.angle_beta   90.00
_cell.angle_gamma   90.00
#
_symmetry.space_group_name_H-M   'P 1'
#
loop_
_entity.id
_entity.type
_entity.pdbx_description
1 polymer ?
#
loop_
_entity_poly.entity_id
_entity_poly.type
_entity_poly.pdbx_seq_one_letter_code
_entity_poly.pdbx_strand_id
1 'polypeptide(L)'
;MPFKEQAARLAADALRGGEPEAFGTRFVKVSDVELATAFMFELEGIKGYENFKKEERVEELCKAYQALLDELNLPFYKYYDDDVKAIMDNIRNRVEYQRLAEHGPKLGEISEK
;
A
#
# COMPACT_ATOMS: atom_id res chain seq x y z
N MET A 1 -2.20 -7.08 22.36
CA MET A 1 -1.42 -6.11 21.57
C MET A 1 -2.38 -5.10 20.93
N PRO A 2 -2.13 -3.79 20.97
CA PRO A 2 -2.91 -2.79 20.22
C PRO A 2 -2.95 -3.08 18.72
N PHE A 3 -4.06 -2.79 18.03
CA PHE A 3 -4.28 -3.15 16.63
C PHE A 3 -3.19 -2.62 15.67
N LYS A 4 -2.77 -1.36 15.85
CA LYS A 4 -1.68 -0.76 15.05
C LYS A 4 -0.35 -1.47 15.23
N GLU A 5 -0.08 -1.95 16.44
CA GLU A 5 1.15 -2.68 16.74
C GLU A 5 1.10 -4.09 16.11
N GLN A 6 -0.08 -4.70 16.03
CA GLN A 6 -0.27 -5.98 15.30
C GLN A 6 0.03 -5.80 13.80
N ALA A 7 -0.52 -4.77 13.17
CA ALA A 7 -0.26 -4.48 11.76
C ALA A 7 1.22 -4.16 11.49
N ALA A 8 1.86 -3.38 12.37
CA ALA A 8 3.29 -3.10 12.27
C ALA A 8 4.14 -4.36 12.41
N ARG A 9 3.76 -5.28 13.31
CA ARG A 9 4.47 -6.54 13.50
C ARG A 9 4.30 -7.49 12.32
N LEU A 10 3.08 -7.59 11.79
CA LEU A 10 2.80 -8.32 10.55
C LEU A 10 3.64 -7.77 9.39
N ALA A 11 3.75 -6.45 9.26
CA ALA A 11 4.60 -5.83 8.24
C ALA A 11 6.07 -6.19 8.42
N ALA A 12 6.58 -6.18 9.66
CA ALA A 12 7.98 -6.50 9.92
C ALA A 12 8.34 -7.95 9.57
N ASP A 13 7.43 -8.89 9.82
CA ASP A 13 7.71 -10.32 9.69
C ASP A 13 7.28 -10.89 8.33
N ALA A 14 6.17 -10.41 7.74
CA ALA A 14 5.58 -11.00 6.54
C ALA A 14 5.65 -10.13 5.27
N LEU A 15 5.98 -8.84 5.35
CA LEU A 15 6.06 -8.00 4.15
C LEU A 15 7.34 -8.30 3.36
N ARG A 16 7.19 -8.74 2.12
CA ARG A 16 8.28 -8.92 1.15
C ARG A 16 8.30 -7.78 0.14
N GLY A 17 9.49 -7.49 -0.44
CA GLY A 17 9.65 -6.46 -1.46
C GLY A 17 9.70 -5.02 -0.93
N GLY A 18 10.37 -4.84 0.22
CA GLY A 18 10.63 -3.53 0.82
C GLY A 18 11.75 -2.74 0.12
N GLU A 19 11.93 -1.48 0.55
CA GLU A 19 13.11 -0.68 0.20
C GLU A 19 14.42 -1.47 0.44
N PRO A 20 15.42 -1.40 -0.45
CA PRO A 20 15.54 -0.50 -1.62
C PRO A 20 14.98 -1.08 -2.94
N GLU A 21 14.37 -2.27 -2.92
CA GLU A 21 13.97 -3.03 -4.11
C GLU A 21 12.62 -2.56 -4.71
N ALA A 22 12.00 -1.53 -4.10
CA ALA A 22 10.59 -1.20 -4.26
C ALA A 22 10.22 -0.37 -5.51
N PHE A 23 11.18 0.07 -6.33
CA PHE A 23 10.92 0.97 -7.46
C PHE A 23 11.15 0.30 -8.81
N GLY A 24 10.15 0.37 -9.70
CA GLY A 24 10.28 0.04 -11.13
C GLY A 24 9.54 -1.22 -11.61
N THR A 25 9.06 -2.07 -10.70
CA THR A 25 8.24 -3.24 -11.04
C THR A 25 6.86 -3.16 -10.40
N ARG A 26 5.86 -3.78 -11.03
CA ARG A 26 4.47 -3.74 -10.54
C ARG A 26 4.28 -4.80 -9.45
N PHE A 27 3.55 -4.45 -8.39
CA PHE A 27 3.18 -5.36 -7.29
C PHE A 27 4.36 -5.98 -6.51
N VAL A 28 5.41 -5.19 -6.26
CA VAL A 28 6.61 -5.66 -5.52
C VAL A 28 6.31 -5.98 -4.06
N LYS A 29 5.50 -5.14 -3.41
CA LYS A 29 5.12 -5.31 -2.00
C LYS A 29 4.06 -6.39 -1.88
N VAL A 30 4.43 -7.54 -1.32
CA VAL A 30 3.56 -8.72 -1.19
C VAL A 30 3.70 -9.30 0.20
N SER A 31 2.60 -9.80 0.77
CA SER A 31 2.63 -10.51 2.05
C SER A 31 3.00 -11.98 1.87
N ASP A 32 3.91 -12.46 2.70
CA ASP A 32 4.24 -13.87 2.89
C ASP A 32 3.04 -14.60 3.52
N VAL A 33 2.39 -15.46 2.74
CA VAL A 33 1.13 -16.10 3.16
C VAL A 33 1.37 -17.08 4.29
N GLU A 34 2.47 -17.81 4.29
CA GLU A 34 2.81 -18.79 5.31
C GLU A 34 3.04 -18.10 6.67
N LEU A 35 3.85 -17.04 6.69
CA LEU A 35 4.12 -16.27 7.91
C LEU A 35 2.88 -15.51 8.39
N ALA A 36 2.12 -14.89 7.48
CA ALA A 36 0.88 -14.22 7.82
C ALA A 36 -0.15 -15.19 8.42
N THR A 37 -0.29 -16.40 7.86
CA THR A 37 -1.20 -17.42 8.39
C THR A 37 -0.81 -17.84 9.80
N ALA A 38 0.48 -18.10 10.04
CA ALA A 38 0.98 -18.45 11.37
C ALA A 38 0.74 -17.32 12.38
N PHE A 39 0.99 -16.08 11.99
CA PHE A 39 0.72 -14.90 12.81
C PHE A 39 -0.77 -14.78 13.18
N MET A 40 -1.67 -14.96 12.20
CA MET A 40 -3.12 -14.89 12.41
C MET A 40 -3.62 -15.99 13.35
N PHE A 41 -3.09 -17.21 13.24
CA PHE A 41 -3.44 -18.31 14.15
C PHE A 41 -3.03 -18.02 15.60
N GLU A 42 -1.84 -17.45 15.81
CA GLU A 42 -1.39 -17.04 17.14
C GLU A 42 -2.26 -15.89 17.68
N LEU A 43 -2.57 -14.89 16.84
CA LEU A 43 -3.35 -13.72 17.22
C LEU A 43 -4.77 -14.08 17.69
N GLU A 44 -5.43 -15.00 16.99
CA GLU A 44 -6.76 -15.50 17.33
C GLU A 44 -6.75 -16.67 18.33
N GLY A 45 -5.57 -17.06 18.83
CA GLY A 45 -5.43 -18.15 19.81
C GLY A 45 -5.84 -19.53 19.28
N ILE A 46 -5.73 -19.76 17.97
CA ILE A 46 -6.13 -21.00 17.31
C ILE A 46 -5.04 -22.05 17.51
N LYS A 47 -5.28 -23.00 18.40
CA LYS A 47 -4.38 -24.14 18.65
C LYS A 47 -4.83 -25.35 17.84
N GLY A 48 -4.08 -25.64 16.78
CA GLY A 48 -4.21 -26.85 15.97
C GLY A 48 -5.28 -26.77 14.87
N TYR A 49 -4.95 -27.33 13.70
CA TYR A 49 -5.76 -27.31 12.48
C TYR A 49 -7.13 -28.00 12.64
N GLU A 50 -7.25 -28.97 13.54
CA GLU A 50 -8.48 -29.73 13.76
C GLU A 50 -9.63 -28.87 14.34
N ASN A 51 -9.32 -27.79 15.05
CA ASN A 51 -10.30 -26.84 15.57
C ASN A 51 -10.78 -25.82 14.52
N PHE A 52 -10.22 -25.87 13.31
CA PHE A 52 -10.29 -24.81 12.31
C PHE A 52 -11.03 -25.22 11.02
N LYS A 53 -11.58 -26.45 10.95
CA LYS A 53 -12.25 -27.00 9.75
C LYS A 53 -13.66 -26.43 9.43
N LYS A 54 -14.08 -25.32 10.02
CA LYS A 54 -15.38 -24.68 9.72
C LYS A 54 -15.18 -23.50 8.78
N GLU A 55 -15.92 -23.48 7.67
CA GLU A 55 -15.86 -22.43 6.64
C GLU A 55 -16.06 -21.01 7.20
N GLU A 56 -17.00 -20.84 8.14
CA GLU A 56 -17.26 -19.57 8.83
C GLU A 56 -16.01 -19.02 9.56
N ARG A 57 -15.23 -19.90 10.19
CA ARG A 57 -14.02 -19.52 10.93
C ARG A 57 -12.87 -19.11 10.01
N VAL A 58 -12.83 -19.68 8.80
CA VAL A 58 -11.90 -19.25 7.75
C VAL A 58 -12.26 -17.85 7.27
N GLU A 59 -13.55 -17.59 7.05
CA GLU A 59 -14.02 -16.28 6.60
C GLU A 59 -13.75 -15.18 7.64
N GLU A 60 -13.97 -15.46 8.92
CA GLU A 60 -13.62 -14.56 10.03
C GLU A 60 -12.13 -14.21 10.04
N LEU A 61 -11.25 -15.21 9.87
CA LEU A 61 -9.81 -14.96 9.77
C LEU A 61 -9.43 -14.12 8.56
N CYS A 62 -10.02 -14.40 7.40
CA CYS A 62 -9.77 -13.61 6.20
C CYS A 62 -10.18 -12.14 6.40
N LYS A 63 -11.32 -11.88 7.08
CA LYS A 63 -11.77 -10.53 7.42
C LYS A 63 -10.83 -9.83 8.40
N ALA A 64 -10.39 -10.53 9.45
CA ALA A 64 -9.43 -10.00 10.41
C ALA A 64 -8.09 -9.67 9.74
N TYR A 65 -7.60 -10.56 8.87
CA TYR A 65 -6.39 -10.34 8.11
C TYR A 65 -6.51 -9.17 7.12
N GLN A 66 -7.65 -9.05 6.43
CA GLN A 66 -7.93 -7.90 5.55
C GLN A 66 -7.87 -6.58 6.33
N ALA A 67 -8.45 -6.51 7.53
CA ALA A 67 -8.40 -5.30 8.34
C ALA A 67 -6.95 -4.92 8.75
N LEU A 68 -6.09 -5.90 9.02
CA LEU A 68 -4.66 -5.66 9.28
C LEU A 68 -3.93 -5.18 8.02
N LEU A 69 -4.26 -5.73 6.86
CA LEU A 69 -3.72 -5.27 5.58
C LEU A 69 -4.14 -3.83 5.29
N ASP A 70 -5.38 -3.43 5.61
CA ASP A 70 -5.86 -2.07 5.43
C ASP A 70 -5.06 -1.08 6.29
N GLU A 71 -4.81 -1.39 7.57
CA GLU A 71 -3.98 -0.57 8.46
C GLU A 71 -2.51 -0.53 8.00
N LEU A 72 -1.97 -1.67 7.55
CA LEU A 72 -0.61 -1.75 6.99
C LEU A 72 -0.47 -0.89 5.72
N ASN A 73 -1.50 -0.86 4.86
CA ASN A 73 -1.49 -0.11 3.62
C ASN A 73 -1.74 1.39 3.80
N LEU A 74 -2.32 1.81 4.92
CA LEU A 74 -2.60 3.22 5.21
C LEU A 74 -1.40 4.18 4.97
N PRO A 75 -0.19 3.92 5.50
CA PRO A 75 0.97 4.75 5.17
C PRO A 75 1.32 4.74 3.68
N PHE A 76 1.17 3.62 2.98
CA PHE A 76 1.45 3.53 1.55
C PHE A 76 0.47 4.35 0.71
N TYR A 77 -0.81 4.36 1.07
CA TYR A 77 -1.78 5.23 0.42
C TYR A 77 -1.47 6.70 0.64
N LYS A 78 -1.03 7.08 1.85
CA LYS A 78 -0.62 8.46 2.12
C LYS A 78 0.57 8.87 1.26
N TYR A 79 1.61 8.04 1.16
CA TYR A 79 2.75 8.33 0.29
C TYR A 79 2.34 8.45 -1.17
N TYR A 80 1.46 7.55 -1.64
CA TYR A 80 0.92 7.62 -3.00
C TYR A 80 0.16 8.92 -3.25
N ASP A 81 -0.71 9.34 -2.33
CA ASP A 81 -1.50 10.57 -2.47
C ASP A 81 -0.60 11.81 -2.49
N ASP A 82 0.43 11.83 -1.64
CA ASP A 82 1.43 12.90 -1.60
C ASP A 82 2.23 12.98 -2.92
N ASP A 83 2.64 11.83 -3.47
CA ASP A 83 3.35 11.74 -4.74
C ASP A 83 2.48 12.19 -5.92
N VAL A 84 1.23 11.71 -6.00
CA VAL A 84 0.27 12.11 -7.04
C VAL A 84 0.01 13.62 -6.99
N LYS A 85 -0.16 14.17 -5.79
CA LYS A 85 -0.33 15.61 -5.61
C LYS A 85 0.87 16.37 -6.13
N ALA A 86 2.08 15.97 -5.76
CA ALA A 86 3.31 16.60 -6.22
C ALA A 86 3.46 16.53 -7.76
N ILE A 87 3.14 15.39 -8.37
CA ILE A 87 3.13 15.22 -9.84
C ILE A 87 2.16 16.21 -10.48
N MET A 88 0.93 16.29 -9.96
CA MET A 88 -0.11 17.18 -10.51
C MET A 88 0.23 18.66 -10.35
N ASP A 89 0.78 19.05 -9.20
CA ASP A 89 1.21 20.42 -8.94
C ASP A 89 2.38 20.81 -9.87
N ASN A 90 3.35 19.91 -10.05
CA ASN A 90 4.47 20.15 -10.96
C ASN A 90 4.02 20.28 -12.43
N ILE A 91 3.13 19.39 -12.88
CA ILE A 91 2.56 19.46 -14.25
C ILE A 91 1.80 20.77 -14.42
N ARG A 92 0.93 21.12 -13.47
CA ARG A 92 0.13 22.35 -13.52
C ARG A 92 1.01 23.59 -13.59
N ASN A 93 1.92 23.75 -12.64
CA ASN A 93 2.81 24.91 -12.57
C ASN A 93 3.64 25.06 -13.84
N ARG A 94 4.11 23.94 -14.41
CA ARG A 94 4.85 23.94 -15.68
C ARG A 94 3.98 24.39 -16.84
N VAL A 95 2.77 23.87 -16.98
CA VAL A 95 1.84 24.27 -18.05
C VAL A 95 1.44 25.73 -17.91
N GLU A 96 1.12 26.18 -16.70
CA GLU A 96 0.79 27.58 -16.40
C GLU A 96 1.93 28.52 -16.78
N TYR A 97 3.15 28.25 -16.30
CA TYR A 97 4.32 29.06 -16.65
C TYR A 97 4.59 29.05 -18.15
N GLN A 98 4.58 27.87 -18.79
CA GLN A 98 4.98 27.77 -20.20
C GLN A 98 3.98 28.38 -21.18
N ARG A 99 2.70 28.45 -20.82
CA ARG A 99 1.64 28.81 -21.78
C ARG A 99 0.78 30.00 -21.36
N LEU A 100 0.51 30.19 -20.07
CA LEU A 100 -0.48 31.15 -19.58
C LEU A 100 0.14 32.38 -18.90
N ALA A 101 1.25 32.18 -18.18
CA ALA A 101 1.89 33.25 -17.42
C ALA A 101 2.36 34.38 -18.35
N GLU A 102 2.11 35.63 -17.93
CA GLU A 102 2.47 36.81 -18.71
C GLU A 102 3.98 36.90 -18.97
N HIS A 103 4.78 36.52 -17.97
CA HIS A 103 6.24 36.47 -17.98
C HIS A 103 6.80 35.10 -18.43
N GLY A 104 5.93 34.20 -18.88
CA GLY A 104 6.29 32.89 -19.40
C GLY A 104 6.69 32.90 -20.87
N PRO A 105 7.26 31.80 -21.40
CA PRO A 105 7.68 31.70 -22.80
C PRO A 105 6.54 31.62 -23.82
N LYS A 106 5.28 31.49 -23.38
CA LYS A 106 4.06 31.42 -24.23
C LYS A 106 4.20 30.47 -25.42
N LEU A 107 4.47 29.20 -25.11
CA LEU A 107 4.61 28.15 -26.12
C LEU A 107 3.35 28.09 -27.00
N GLY A 108 3.56 28.03 -28.31
CA GLY A 108 2.51 27.96 -29.33
C GLY A 108 1.71 26.67 -29.31
N GLU A 109 0.91 26.44 -30.35
CA GLU A 109 0.00 25.28 -30.44
C GLU A 109 0.71 23.94 -30.20
N ILE A 110 -0.04 22.96 -29.67
CA ILE A 110 0.49 21.61 -29.40
C ILE A 110 0.68 20.89 -30.74
N SER A 111 1.92 20.62 -31.11
CA SER A 111 2.29 19.76 -32.24
C SER A 111 2.57 18.33 -31.81
N GLU A 112 2.52 17.38 -32.75
CA GLU A 112 2.94 15.99 -32.51
C GLU A 112 4.46 15.84 -32.29
N LYS A 113 5.24 16.85 -32.68
CA LYS A 113 6.69 16.89 -32.53
C LYS A 113 7.10 17.84 -31.43
#